data_AF-A0A7C5ATJ0-F1
#
_entry.id   AF-A0A7C5ATJ0-F1
#
_cell.length_a   1.000
_cell.length_b   1.000
_cell.length_c   1.000
_cell.angle_alpha   90.00
_cell.angle_beta   90.00
_cell.angle_gamma   90.00
#
_symmetry.space_group_name_H-M   'P 1'
#
loop_
_entity.id
_entity.type
_entity.pdbx_description
1 polymer ?
#
loop_
_entity_poly.entity_id
_entity_poly.type
_entity_poly.pdbx_seq_one_letter_code
_entity_poly.pdbx_strand_id
1 'polypeptide(L)'
;MPPVLARAPEELSKEKLMRLGEGLGKVIYASRHWVVKRERSKSDILALIVIYMAWRRLCGILPPGFSQKLKLRPSRMMRLARLLLKPWIKLTPAQVWEHTQAGWMWRIYHSRNLRGEGLAAMHLEGTGLVPERIQFPPIRVRVAGWPLWIKVSEATERVEDTLHHRLSELAATGRFAEVEVWLERFLALRQAGWRLGLFSMDAHLKNFGVIGDRVVLLDPGGLTDRWREVAQRLDAQAEYAAPHIELGLGPILRERPDVAARFNIRWREVVSPNGVRKHWPAEGHGQPSGIC
;
A
#
# COMPACT_ATOMS: atom_id res chain seq x y z
N MET A 1 13.45 -15.00 3.22
CA MET A 1 14.15 -14.55 4.44
C MET A 1 15.03 -13.38 4.07
N PRO A 2 14.90 -12.23 4.76
CA PRO A 2 15.68 -11.04 4.45
C PRO A 2 17.16 -11.24 4.82
N PRO A 3 18.10 -10.69 4.04
CA PRO A 3 19.52 -10.69 4.41
C PRO A 3 19.73 -10.00 5.76
N VAL A 4 20.51 -10.66 6.63
CA VAL A 4 20.89 -10.14 7.95
C VAL A 4 22.28 -9.51 7.84
N LEU A 5 22.34 -8.20 7.99
CA LEU A 5 23.59 -7.46 8.00
C LEU A 5 24.20 -7.46 9.41
N ALA A 6 25.52 -7.57 9.49
CA ALA A 6 26.25 -7.51 10.76
C ALA A 6 26.13 -6.14 11.45
N ARG A 7 25.88 -5.08 10.68
CA ARG A 7 25.70 -3.70 11.17
C ARG A 7 24.60 -3.01 10.37
N ALA A 8 23.91 -2.07 11.02
CA ALA A 8 22.93 -1.23 10.35
C ALA A 8 23.62 -0.30 9.32
N PRO A 9 22.96 0.04 8.20
CA PRO A 9 23.46 1.04 7.27
C PRO A 9 23.75 2.37 7.98
N GLU A 10 24.93 2.94 7.73
CA GLU A 10 25.41 4.10 8.48
C GLU A 10 24.47 5.32 8.37
N GLU A 11 23.86 5.51 7.20
CA GLU A 11 22.93 6.61 6.92
C GLU A 11 21.69 6.62 7.83
N LEU A 12 21.30 5.47 8.40
CA LEU A 12 20.19 5.40 9.34
C LEU A 12 20.53 6.05 10.69
N SER A 13 21.81 6.05 11.06
CA SER A 13 22.29 6.54 12.37
C SER A 13 22.84 7.96 12.31
N LYS A 14 23.43 8.36 11.18
CA LYS A 14 24.13 9.64 11.01
C LYS A 14 23.17 10.82 10.87
N GLU A 15 22.06 10.62 10.16
CA GLU A 15 21.14 11.68 9.79
C GLU A 15 19.79 11.55 10.49
N LYS A 16 19.09 12.68 10.57
CA LYS A 16 17.70 12.70 11.00
C LYS A 16 16.82 12.23 9.84
N LEU A 17 16.18 11.07 9.98
CA LEU A 17 15.34 10.50 8.94
C LEU A 17 14.14 11.40 8.64
N MET A 18 13.91 11.65 7.36
CA MET A 18 12.81 12.49 6.90
C MET A 18 11.51 11.70 6.90
N ARG A 19 10.40 12.35 7.24
CA ARG A 19 9.10 11.71 7.20
C ARG A 19 8.60 11.66 5.77
N LEU A 20 8.43 10.46 5.22
CA LEU A 20 8.01 10.24 3.83
C LEU A 20 6.48 10.15 3.72
N GLY A 21 5.84 9.43 4.65
CA GLY A 21 4.41 9.19 4.55
C GLY A 21 3.80 8.60 5.82
N GLU A 22 2.47 8.47 5.81
CA GLU A 22 1.72 7.91 6.92
C GLU A 22 0.55 7.06 6.41
N GLY A 23 0.54 5.77 6.77
CA GLY A 23 -0.61 4.88 6.53
C GLY A 23 -1.58 4.88 7.72
N LEU A 24 -2.48 3.91 7.82
CA LEU A 24 -3.32 3.72 9.02
C LEU A 24 -2.50 3.12 10.17
N GLY A 25 -1.77 2.03 9.90
CA GLY A 25 -0.98 1.30 10.89
C GLY A 25 0.45 1.79 11.11
N LYS A 26 1.05 2.48 10.14
CA LYS A 26 2.50 2.74 10.13
C LYS A 26 2.84 4.18 9.72
N VAL A 27 3.93 4.72 10.25
CA VAL A 27 4.55 5.97 9.80
C VAL A 27 5.89 5.63 9.16
N ILE A 28 6.14 6.21 7.99
CA ILE A 28 7.28 5.85 7.14
C ILE A 28 8.30 6.98 7.21
N TYR A 29 9.54 6.63 7.53
CA TYR A 29 10.69 7.54 7.54
C TYR A 29 11.72 7.05 6.55
N ALA A 30 12.45 7.98 5.92
CA ALA A 30 13.43 7.67 4.89
C ALA A 30 14.74 8.40 5.16
N SER A 31 15.83 7.66 4.92
CA SER A 31 17.17 8.16 4.62
C SER A 31 17.33 8.22 3.10
N ARG A 32 18.56 8.38 2.59
CA ARG A 32 18.81 8.46 1.15
C ARG A 32 18.46 7.16 0.41
N HIS A 33 18.76 5.99 0.96
CA HIS A 33 18.54 4.70 0.30
C HIS A 33 17.66 3.76 1.11
N TRP A 34 17.47 4.01 2.41
CA TRP A 34 16.69 3.13 3.27
C TRP A 34 15.48 3.82 3.89
N VAL A 35 14.40 3.04 3.99
CA VAL A 35 13.13 3.38 4.61
C VAL A 35 12.94 2.56 5.87
N VAL A 36 12.53 3.23 6.94
CA VAL A 36 12.24 2.63 8.23
C VAL A 36 10.77 2.83 8.55
N LYS A 37 10.11 1.76 8.97
CA LYS A 37 8.70 1.77 9.36
C LYS A 37 8.59 1.85 10.87
N ARG A 38 7.78 2.79 11.36
CA ARG A 38 7.36 2.85 12.75
C ARG A 38 5.91 2.42 12.84
N GLU A 39 5.65 1.37 13.59
CA GLU A 39 4.28 0.92 13.87
C GLU A 39 3.56 1.86 14.85
N ARG A 40 2.27 2.03 14.61
CA ARG A 40 1.37 2.76 15.51
C ARG A 40 0.75 1.78 16.51
N SER A 41 0.45 2.28 17.71
CA SER A 41 -0.29 1.48 18.70
C SER A 41 -1.74 1.26 18.25
N LYS A 42 -2.38 0.19 18.76
CA LYS A 42 -3.82 -0.09 18.55
C LYS A 42 -4.69 1.15 18.83
N SER A 43 -4.41 1.87 19.92
CA SER A 43 -5.13 3.11 20.27
C SER A 43 -5.00 4.20 19.22
N ASP A 44 -3.82 4.35 18.60
CA ASP A 44 -3.59 5.36 17.56
C ASP A 44 -4.33 4.99 16.27
N ILE A 45 -4.40 3.70 15.94
CA ILE A 45 -5.14 3.19 14.79
C ILE A 45 -6.64 3.38 14.99
N LEU A 46 -7.18 2.99 16.15
CA LEU A 46 -8.60 3.18 16.49
C LEU A 46 -8.98 4.67 16.46
N ALA A 47 -8.13 5.55 16.97
CA ALA A 47 -8.36 6.99 16.89
C ALA A 47 -8.50 7.48 15.45
N LEU A 48 -7.62 7.02 14.55
CA LEU A 48 -7.71 7.37 13.14
C LEU A 48 -8.99 6.85 12.47
N ILE A 49 -9.41 5.62 12.80
CA ILE A 49 -10.66 5.05 12.30
C ILE A 49 -11.86 5.88 12.77
N VAL A 50 -11.93 6.22 14.06
CA VAL A 50 -13.02 7.04 14.63
C VAL A 50 -13.04 8.44 14.01
N ILE A 51 -11.87 9.09 13.87
CA ILE A 51 -11.75 10.40 13.21
C ILE A 51 -12.26 10.30 11.78
N TYR A 52 -11.85 9.28 11.03
CA TYR A 52 -12.29 9.09 9.65
C TYR A 52 -13.80 8.86 9.55
N MET A 53 -14.38 8.07 10.45
CA MET A 53 -15.83 7.85 10.50
C MET A 53 -16.60 9.13 10.82
N ALA A 54 -16.16 9.88 11.84
CA ALA A 54 -16.75 11.16 12.19
C ALA A 54 -16.65 12.16 11.03
N TRP A 55 -15.49 12.21 10.39
CA TRP A 55 -15.24 13.05 9.21
C TRP A 55 -16.15 12.71 8.04
N ARG A 56 -16.33 11.41 7.75
CA ARG A 56 -17.22 10.96 6.67
C ARG A 56 -18.67 11.34 6.94
N ARG A 57 -19.13 11.25 8.19
CA ARG A 57 -20.47 11.70 8.59
C ARG A 57 -20.62 13.21 8.43
N LEU A 58 -19.63 13.99 8.87
CA LEU A 58 -19.63 15.46 8.72
C LEU A 58 -19.68 15.88 7.24
N CYS A 59 -18.91 15.22 6.37
CA CYS A 59 -18.95 15.51 4.93
C CYS A 59 -20.30 15.18 4.27
N GLY A 60 -21.06 14.24 4.84
CA GLY A 60 -22.40 13.91 4.35
C GLY A 60 -23.46 14.95 4.74
N ILE A 61 -23.17 15.82 5.71
CA ILE A 61 -24.08 16.86 6.21
C ILE A 61 -23.72 18.24 5.64
N LEU A 62 -22.45 18.43 5.24
CA LEU A 62 -21.96 19.72 4.74
C LEU A 62 -22.28 19.96 3.26
N PRO A 63 -22.55 21.22 2.85
CA PRO A 63 -22.78 21.58 1.46
C PRO A 63 -21.59 21.19 0.54
N PRO A 64 -21.84 20.85 -0.73
CA PRO A 64 -20.82 20.33 -1.65
C PRO A 64 -19.54 21.18 -1.77
N GLY A 65 -19.67 22.51 -1.71
CA GLY A 65 -18.54 23.45 -1.82
C GLY A 65 -17.60 23.49 -0.62
N PHE A 66 -18.10 23.21 0.60
CA PHE A 66 -17.26 23.14 1.81
C PHE A 66 -16.48 21.82 1.88
N SER A 67 -17.09 20.73 1.41
CA SER A 67 -16.47 19.40 1.37
C SER A 67 -15.19 19.35 0.53
N GLN A 68 -15.09 20.17 -0.52
CA GLN A 68 -13.92 20.20 -1.42
C GLN A 68 -12.72 20.95 -0.81
N LYS A 69 -12.94 22.06 -0.09
CA LYS A 69 -11.86 22.79 0.62
C LYS A 69 -11.30 21.99 1.80
N LEU A 70 -12.15 21.20 2.46
CA LEU A 70 -11.76 20.32 3.58
C LEU A 70 -11.04 19.03 3.12
N LYS A 71 -11.13 18.64 1.83
CA LYS A 71 -10.39 17.49 1.26
C LYS A 71 -8.88 17.74 1.09
N LEU A 72 -8.41 18.98 1.27
CA LEU A 72 -6.99 19.31 1.19
C LEU A 72 -6.30 19.04 2.55
N ARG A 73 -5.68 17.86 2.65
CA ARG A 73 -4.68 17.41 3.64
C ARG A 73 -4.86 17.93 5.09
N PRO A 74 -5.46 17.15 6.00
CA PRO A 74 -5.65 17.61 7.37
C PRO A 74 -4.41 17.28 8.22
N SER A 75 -3.30 17.98 8.00
CA SER A 75 -2.04 17.60 8.64
C SER A 75 -1.96 18.00 10.12
N ARG A 76 -2.67 19.04 10.58
CA ARG A 76 -2.62 19.51 11.98
C ARG A 76 -3.88 19.16 12.80
N MET A 77 -5.08 19.35 12.24
CA MET A 77 -6.33 19.06 12.94
C MET A 77 -6.52 17.58 13.26
N MET A 78 -6.17 16.66 12.35
CA MET A 78 -6.19 15.23 12.66
C MET A 78 -5.18 14.83 13.73
N ARG A 79 -4.06 15.55 13.85
CA ARG A 79 -3.10 15.34 14.94
C ARG A 79 -3.71 15.76 16.28
N LEU A 80 -4.35 16.93 16.33
CA LEU A 80 -5.01 17.41 17.54
C LEU A 80 -6.18 16.51 17.95
N ALA A 81 -7.07 16.18 17.01
CA ALA A 81 -8.20 15.27 17.27
C ALA A 81 -7.73 13.92 17.81
N ARG A 82 -6.63 13.38 17.26
CA ARG A 82 -6.05 12.12 17.75
C ARG A 82 -5.51 12.24 19.16
N LEU A 83 -4.85 13.34 19.51
CA LEU A 83 -4.36 13.60 20.86
C LEU A 83 -5.52 13.67 21.86
N LEU A 84 -6.64 14.27 21.47
CA LEU A 84 -7.85 14.37 22.29
C LEU A 84 -8.59 13.04 22.44
N LEU A 85 -8.65 12.22 21.39
CA LEU A 85 -9.37 10.93 21.39
C LEU A 85 -8.59 9.81 22.10
N LYS A 86 -7.27 9.87 22.10
CA LYS A 86 -6.42 8.79 22.61
C LYS A 86 -6.66 8.43 24.09
N PRO A 87 -6.85 9.39 25.03
CA PRO A 87 -7.20 9.09 26.42
C PRO A 87 -8.51 8.31 26.51
N TRP A 88 -9.56 8.77 25.83
CA TRP A 88 -10.87 8.10 25.81
C TRP A 88 -10.79 6.67 25.30
N ILE A 89 -10.05 6.45 24.21
CA ILE A 89 -9.85 5.12 23.63
C ILE A 89 -9.12 4.19 24.58
N LYS A 90 -8.11 4.69 25.32
CA LYS A 90 -7.37 3.90 26.30
C LYS A 90 -8.20 3.55 27.54
N LEU A 91 -9.08 4.46 27.96
CA LEU A 91 -9.94 4.26 29.13
C LEU A 91 -11.10 3.31 28.83
N THR A 92 -11.53 3.23 27.57
CA THR A 92 -12.58 2.31 27.15
C THR A 92 -12.05 0.87 27.09
N PRO A 93 -12.70 -0.11 27.76
CA PRO A 93 -12.28 -1.51 27.73
C PRO A 93 -12.19 -2.07 26.31
N ALA A 94 -11.24 -2.97 26.08
CA ALA A 94 -11.04 -3.58 24.76
C ALA A 94 -12.31 -4.28 24.23
N GLN A 95 -13.07 -4.93 25.11
CA GLN A 95 -14.33 -5.62 24.79
C GLN A 95 -15.36 -4.66 24.18
N VAL A 96 -15.47 -3.44 24.70
CA VAL A 96 -16.41 -2.44 24.17
C VAL A 96 -16.04 -2.10 22.72
N TRP A 97 -14.76 -1.92 22.41
CA TRP A 97 -14.31 -1.65 21.05
C TRP A 97 -14.63 -2.80 20.08
N GLU A 98 -14.55 -4.06 20.52
CA GLU A 98 -14.80 -5.23 19.68
C GLU A 98 -16.23 -5.28 19.13
N HIS A 99 -17.19 -4.72 19.87
CA HIS A 99 -18.59 -4.60 19.45
C HIS A 99 -18.88 -3.32 18.64
N THR A 100 -17.93 -2.40 18.49
CA THR A 100 -18.11 -1.20 17.66
C THR A 100 -17.74 -1.45 16.20
N GLN A 101 -18.33 -0.64 15.29
CA GLN A 101 -17.93 -0.60 13.89
C GLN A 101 -16.43 -0.26 13.71
N ALA A 102 -15.86 0.58 14.57
CA ALA A 102 -14.45 0.92 14.53
C ALA A 102 -13.55 -0.29 14.87
N GLY A 103 -13.92 -1.09 15.88
CA GLY A 103 -13.21 -2.32 16.21
C GLY A 103 -13.34 -3.40 15.15
N TRP A 104 -14.52 -3.54 14.52
CA TRP A 104 -14.69 -4.41 13.37
C TRP A 104 -13.80 -4.01 12.19
N MET A 105 -13.76 -2.72 11.83
CA MET A 105 -12.87 -2.20 10.78
C MET A 105 -11.39 -2.44 11.11
N TRP A 106 -10.99 -2.22 12.37
CA TRP A 106 -9.63 -2.52 12.81
C TRP A 106 -9.29 -4.00 12.66
N ARG A 107 -10.17 -4.91 13.10
CA ARG A 107 -9.93 -6.36 12.99
C ARG A 107 -9.74 -6.80 11.55
N ILE A 108 -10.59 -6.35 10.63
CA ILE A 108 -10.49 -6.68 9.21
C ILE A 108 -9.21 -6.11 8.61
N TYR A 109 -8.90 -4.85 8.88
CA TYR A 109 -7.67 -4.24 8.40
C TYR A 109 -6.44 -4.99 8.93
N HIS A 110 -6.42 -5.29 10.23
CA HIS A 110 -5.29 -5.95 10.87
C HIS A 110 -5.09 -7.38 10.36
N SER A 111 -6.17 -8.17 10.23
CA SER A 111 -6.08 -9.55 9.74
C SER A 111 -5.63 -9.61 8.27
N ARG A 112 -6.14 -8.71 7.42
CA ARG A 112 -5.71 -8.59 6.02
C ARG A 112 -4.26 -8.15 5.92
N ASN A 113 -3.85 -7.16 6.71
CA ASN A 113 -2.47 -6.68 6.72
C ASN A 113 -1.49 -7.77 7.16
N LEU A 114 -1.80 -8.50 8.24
CA LEU A 114 -0.95 -9.60 8.71
C LEU A 114 -0.85 -10.72 7.68
N ARG A 115 -1.98 -11.12 7.09
CA ARG A 115 -2.00 -12.15 6.05
C ARG A 115 -1.21 -11.72 4.82
N GLY A 116 -1.45 -10.51 4.33
CA GLY A 116 -0.78 -9.95 3.17
C GLY A 116 0.73 -9.81 3.38
N GLU A 117 1.16 -9.32 4.55
CA GLU A 117 2.58 -9.27 4.93
C GLU A 117 3.20 -10.67 5.04
N GLY A 118 2.47 -11.64 5.59
CA GLY A 118 2.90 -13.04 5.62
C GLY A 118 3.08 -13.62 4.22
N LEU A 119 2.12 -13.42 3.32
CA LEU A 119 2.19 -13.86 1.92
C LEU A 119 3.38 -13.23 1.20
N ALA A 120 3.59 -11.92 1.38
CA ALA A 120 4.73 -11.22 0.81
C ALA A 120 6.07 -11.73 1.36
N ALA A 121 6.15 -12.00 2.67
CA ALA A 121 7.36 -12.57 3.29
C ALA A 121 7.67 -13.97 2.75
N MET A 122 6.65 -14.80 2.57
CA MET A 122 6.81 -16.17 2.08
C MET A 122 7.17 -16.25 0.59
N HIS A 123 6.57 -15.42 -0.26
CA HIS A 123 6.63 -15.60 -1.71
C HIS A 123 7.34 -14.46 -2.46
N LEU A 124 7.37 -13.24 -1.93
CA LEU A 124 7.88 -12.06 -2.65
C LEU A 124 9.27 -11.61 -2.20
N GLU A 125 9.72 -11.98 -0.99
CA GLU A 125 11.07 -11.65 -0.53
C GLU A 125 12.13 -12.19 -1.50
N GLY A 126 13.08 -11.32 -1.90
CA GLY A 126 14.16 -11.68 -2.83
C GLY A 126 13.77 -11.73 -4.31
N THR A 127 12.48 -11.58 -4.65
CA THR A 127 12.02 -11.65 -6.05
C THR A 127 12.15 -10.33 -6.82
N GLY A 128 12.47 -9.23 -6.14
CA GLY A 128 12.47 -7.88 -6.73
C GLY A 128 11.07 -7.30 -6.97
N LEU A 129 9.99 -8.05 -6.71
CA LEU A 129 8.59 -7.58 -6.83
C LEU A 129 8.16 -6.69 -5.67
N VAL A 130 8.86 -6.76 -4.55
CA VAL A 130 8.75 -5.84 -3.42
C VAL A 130 10.10 -5.14 -3.23
N PRO A 131 10.13 -3.95 -2.60
CA PRO A 131 11.39 -3.34 -2.20
C PRO A 131 12.19 -4.29 -1.29
N GLU A 132 13.51 -4.29 -1.44
CA GLU A 132 14.37 -5.17 -0.63
C GLU A 132 14.22 -4.86 0.86
N ARG A 133 14.26 -5.89 1.69
CA ARG A 133 14.20 -5.78 3.14
C ARG A 133 15.47 -6.34 3.74
N ILE A 134 16.11 -5.55 4.60
CA ILE A 134 17.31 -5.95 5.33
C ILE A 134 17.03 -5.96 6.83
N GLN A 135 17.68 -6.87 7.55
CA GLN A 135 17.67 -6.92 9.01
C GLN A 135 19.06 -6.63 9.57
N PHE A 136 19.13 -6.07 10.77
CA PHE A 136 20.39 -5.72 11.44
C PHE A 136 20.19 -5.62 12.97
N PRO A 137 21.28 -5.68 13.77
CA PRO A 137 21.20 -5.49 15.21
C PRO A 137 20.46 -4.19 15.58
N PRO A 138 19.58 -4.19 16.60
CA PRO A 138 18.75 -3.03 16.87
C PRO A 138 19.54 -1.76 17.20
N ILE A 139 19.31 -0.69 16.45
CA ILE A 139 19.92 0.63 16.65
C ILE A 139 18.88 1.68 17.02
N ARG A 140 19.34 2.79 17.58
CA ARG A 140 18.51 3.98 17.84
C ARG A 140 18.70 4.98 16.70
N VAL A 141 17.60 5.42 16.08
CA VAL A 141 17.63 6.43 15.01
C VAL A 141 16.80 7.66 15.36
N ARG A 142 17.24 8.84 14.88
CA ARG A 142 16.48 10.09 15.02
C ARG A 142 15.56 10.25 13.83
N VAL A 143 14.31 10.62 14.07
CA VAL A 143 13.33 10.82 13.01
C VAL A 143 12.67 12.20 13.09
N ALA A 144 12.26 12.73 11.95
CA ALA A 144 11.61 14.02 11.87
C ALA A 144 10.22 14.02 12.51
N GLY A 145 9.95 15.04 13.35
CA GLY A 145 8.65 15.21 14.00
C GLY A 145 8.39 14.26 15.18
N TRP A 146 9.41 13.57 15.69
CA TRP A 146 9.33 12.77 16.90
C TRP A 146 10.42 13.20 17.89
N PRO A 147 10.11 13.44 19.17
CA PRO A 147 11.07 14.00 20.13
C PRO A 147 12.07 12.97 20.64
N LEU A 148 11.76 11.68 20.53
CA LEU A 148 12.59 10.58 21.04
C LEU A 148 13.29 9.83 19.92
N TRP A 149 14.25 9.00 20.30
CA TRP A 149 14.83 8.01 19.40
C TRP A 149 13.85 6.86 19.18
N ILE A 150 13.88 6.27 17.99
CA ILE A 150 13.15 5.01 17.72
C ILE A 150 14.15 3.87 17.61
N LYS A 151 13.82 2.72 18.21
CA LYS A 151 14.61 1.48 18.08
C LYS A 151 14.17 0.76 16.82
N VAL A 152 15.12 0.45 15.94
CA VAL A 152 14.86 -0.16 14.62
C VAL A 152 15.87 -1.27 14.37
N SER A 153 15.41 -2.36 13.77
CA SER A 153 16.22 -3.55 13.44
C SER A 153 15.95 -4.06 12.02
N GLU A 154 15.15 -3.32 11.27
CA GLU A 154 14.76 -3.63 9.89
C GLU A 154 14.73 -2.32 9.10
N ALA A 155 15.17 -2.38 7.85
CA ALA A 155 14.93 -1.33 6.87
C ALA A 155 14.49 -1.94 5.54
N THR A 156 13.75 -1.14 4.78
CA THR A 156 13.27 -1.45 3.45
C THR A 156 13.93 -0.51 2.46
N GLU A 157 14.29 -0.98 1.29
CA GLU A 157 14.84 -0.16 0.21
C GLU A 157 13.94 1.03 -0.12
N ARG A 158 14.56 2.18 -0.37
CA ARG A 158 13.84 3.40 -0.68
C ARG A 158 13.27 3.36 -2.09
N VAL A 159 11.97 3.60 -2.15
CA VAL A 159 11.24 3.85 -3.38
C VAL A 159 11.38 5.33 -3.76
N GLU A 160 11.69 5.59 -5.03
CA GLU A 160 11.83 6.94 -5.57
C GLU A 160 10.49 7.68 -5.51
N ASP A 161 9.45 7.03 -6.03
CA ASP A 161 8.09 7.54 -5.99
C ASP A 161 7.02 6.44 -6.11
N THR A 162 5.77 6.81 -5.86
CA THR A 162 4.61 6.01 -6.29
C THR A 162 4.53 5.96 -7.81
N LEU A 163 4.08 4.82 -8.35
CA LEU A 163 3.83 4.67 -9.78
C LEU A 163 2.83 5.73 -10.29
N HIS A 164 1.82 6.06 -9.48
CA HIS A 164 0.89 7.13 -9.82
C HIS A 164 1.57 8.49 -10.05
N HIS A 165 2.51 8.88 -9.18
CA HIS A 165 3.22 10.15 -9.32
C HIS A 165 4.16 10.13 -10.53
N ARG A 166 4.93 9.05 -10.70
CA ARG A 166 5.79 8.86 -11.88
C ARG A 166 5.02 9.02 -13.19
N LEU A 167 3.85 8.38 -13.30
CA LEU A 167 3.00 8.50 -14.48
C LEU A 167 2.44 9.91 -14.65
N SER A 168 2.11 10.60 -13.55
CA SER A 168 1.65 11.99 -13.59
C SER A 168 2.74 12.95 -14.09
N GLU A 169 3.99 12.80 -13.64
CA GLU A 169 5.12 13.61 -14.10
C GLU A 169 5.41 13.40 -15.60
N LEU A 170 5.39 12.14 -16.06
CA LEU A 170 5.58 11.82 -17.47
C LEU A 170 4.45 12.40 -18.33
N ALA A 171 3.20 12.27 -17.91
CA ALA A 171 2.07 12.84 -18.62
C ALA A 171 2.13 14.38 -18.66
N ALA A 172 2.49 15.03 -17.54
CA ALA A 172 2.63 16.48 -17.46
C ALA A 172 3.73 17.04 -18.39
N THR A 173 4.71 16.20 -18.76
CA THR A 173 5.77 16.55 -19.71
C THR A 173 5.52 16.01 -21.13
N GLY A 174 4.32 15.48 -21.40
CA GLY A 174 3.93 14.96 -22.72
C GLY A 174 4.58 13.63 -23.11
N ARG A 175 5.29 12.96 -22.19
CA ARG A 175 6.05 11.72 -22.44
C ARG A 175 5.17 10.48 -22.38
N PHE A 176 4.11 10.44 -23.19
CA PHE A 176 3.11 9.37 -23.15
C PHE A 176 3.61 8.01 -23.63
N ALA A 177 4.62 7.97 -24.50
CA ALA A 177 5.26 6.70 -24.88
C ALA A 177 5.87 5.99 -23.65
N GLU A 178 6.45 6.76 -22.72
CA GLU A 178 6.98 6.21 -21.48
C GLU A 178 5.91 5.86 -20.47
N VAL A 179 4.79 6.61 -20.45
CA VAL A 179 3.60 6.24 -19.69
C VAL A 179 3.16 4.83 -20.08
N GLU A 180 3.07 4.53 -21.38
CA GLU A 180 2.72 3.18 -21.86
C GLU A 180 3.72 2.12 -21.40
N VAL A 181 5.03 2.39 -21.48
CA VAL A 181 6.07 1.48 -20.98
C VAL A 181 5.88 1.17 -19.49
N TRP A 182 5.61 2.18 -18.66
CA TRP A 182 5.37 1.99 -17.23
C TRP A 182 4.07 1.24 -16.92
N LEU A 183 3.03 1.45 -17.73
CA LEU A 183 1.78 0.68 -17.62
C LEU A 183 1.98 -0.80 -17.97
N GLU A 184 2.80 -1.11 -18.98
CA GLU A 184 3.18 -2.49 -19.29
C GLU A 184 4.04 -3.11 -18.18
N ARG A 185 5.00 -2.36 -17.62
CA ARG A 185 5.79 -2.83 -16.47
C ARG A 185 4.92 -3.12 -15.25
N PHE A 186 3.88 -2.32 -15.05
CA PHE A 186 2.90 -2.57 -14.01
C PHE A 186 2.13 -3.88 -14.23
N LEU A 187 1.65 -4.13 -15.46
CA LEU A 187 1.01 -5.40 -15.81
C LEU A 187 1.98 -6.59 -15.65
N ALA A 188 3.23 -6.43 -16.08
CA ALA A 188 4.27 -7.45 -15.95
C ALA A 188 4.56 -7.80 -14.48
N LEU A 189 4.63 -6.81 -13.58
CA LEU A 189 4.74 -7.05 -12.14
C LEU A 189 3.55 -7.85 -11.61
N ARG A 190 2.32 -7.50 -12.01
CA ARG A 190 1.13 -8.25 -11.57
C ARG A 190 1.19 -9.70 -12.04
N GLN A 191 1.51 -9.92 -13.31
CA GLN A 191 1.69 -11.27 -13.87
C GLN A 191 2.78 -12.06 -13.15
N ALA A 192 3.90 -11.42 -12.80
CA ALA A 192 4.95 -12.07 -12.02
C ALA A 192 4.45 -12.48 -10.62
N GLY A 193 3.65 -11.65 -9.96
CA GLY A 193 2.97 -12.02 -8.71
C GLY A 193 2.01 -13.20 -8.89
N TRP A 194 1.24 -13.22 -9.99
CA TRP A 194 0.30 -14.32 -10.27
C TRP A 194 1.01 -15.67 -10.46
N ARG A 195 2.20 -15.66 -11.10
CA ARG A 195 3.05 -16.87 -11.24
C ARG A 195 3.50 -17.44 -9.91
N LEU A 196 3.55 -16.62 -8.87
CA LEU A 196 3.84 -17.02 -7.50
C LEU A 196 2.57 -17.37 -6.71
N GLY A 197 1.41 -17.45 -7.36
CA GLY A 197 0.13 -17.73 -6.71
C GLY A 197 -0.40 -16.56 -5.87
N LEU A 198 0.02 -15.34 -6.15
CA LEU A 198 -0.39 -14.15 -5.40
C LEU A 198 -1.15 -13.17 -6.28
N PHE A 199 -2.26 -12.64 -5.76
CA PHE A 199 -3.05 -11.61 -6.41
C PHE A 199 -3.23 -10.39 -5.50
N SER A 200 -2.97 -9.19 -6.01
CA SER A 200 -3.31 -7.93 -5.32
C SER A 200 -4.74 -7.51 -5.63
N MET A 201 -5.61 -7.62 -4.63
CA MET A 201 -7.04 -7.27 -4.71
C MET A 201 -7.28 -5.79 -4.93
N ASP A 202 -6.37 -4.95 -4.44
CA ASP A 202 -6.33 -3.53 -4.72
C ASP A 202 -5.29 -3.25 -5.82
N ALA A 203 -5.75 -2.67 -6.92
CA ALA A 203 -4.92 -2.35 -8.07
C ALA A 203 -4.54 -0.87 -8.14
N HIS A 204 -4.92 -0.05 -7.14
CA HIS A 204 -4.64 1.38 -7.17
C HIS A 204 -3.13 1.63 -7.30
N LEU A 205 -2.74 2.47 -8.27
CA LEU A 205 -1.34 2.80 -8.59
C LEU A 205 -0.53 3.42 -7.44
N LYS A 206 -1.17 3.81 -6.34
CA LYS A 206 -0.51 4.32 -5.12
C LYS A 206 0.05 3.19 -4.26
N ASN A 207 -0.42 1.96 -4.45
CA ASN A 207 0.10 0.77 -3.77
C ASN A 207 1.33 0.21 -4.49
N PHE A 208 1.77 0.85 -5.58
CA PHE A 208 2.92 0.47 -6.36
C PHE A 208 3.93 1.62 -6.38
N GLY A 209 5.21 1.25 -6.36
CA GLY A 209 6.35 2.15 -6.31
C GLY A 209 7.25 1.98 -7.52
N VAL A 210 8.18 2.92 -7.67
CA VAL A 210 9.22 2.93 -8.70
C VAL A 210 10.59 2.92 -8.02
N ILE A 211 11.45 2.01 -8.44
CA ILE A 211 12.87 1.96 -8.09
C ILE A 211 13.64 1.81 -9.40
N GLY A 212 14.41 2.81 -9.82
CA GLY A 212 15.08 2.79 -11.12
C GLY A 212 14.10 2.55 -12.26
N ASP A 213 14.25 1.40 -12.94
CA ASP A 213 13.41 0.98 -14.06
C ASP A 213 12.33 -0.05 -13.69
N ARG A 214 12.23 -0.46 -12.43
CA ARG A 214 11.26 -1.46 -11.97
C ARG A 214 10.08 -0.85 -11.23
N VAL A 215 8.92 -1.50 -11.40
CA VAL A 215 7.75 -1.30 -10.55
C VAL A 215 7.87 -2.27 -9.38
N VAL A 216 7.44 -1.86 -8.19
CA VAL A 216 7.43 -2.70 -6.98
C VAL A 216 6.11 -2.57 -6.23
N LEU A 217 5.69 -3.60 -5.50
CA LEU A 217 4.53 -3.57 -4.62
C LEU A 217 4.91 -2.93 -3.27
N LEU A 218 4.24 -1.84 -2.89
CA LEU A 218 4.46 -1.12 -1.64
C LEU A 218 3.59 -1.63 -0.49
N ASP A 219 2.32 -1.92 -0.79
CA ASP A 219 1.32 -2.35 0.20
C ASP A 219 0.88 -3.79 -0.07
N PRO A 220 1.41 -4.77 0.69
CA PRO A 220 1.02 -6.16 0.54
C PRO A 220 -0.31 -6.49 1.23
N GLY A 221 -0.93 -5.57 1.98
CA GLY A 221 -2.14 -5.84 2.78
C GLY A 221 -3.36 -6.27 1.96
N GLY A 222 -3.34 -6.04 0.64
CA GLY A 222 -4.35 -6.51 -0.30
C GLY A 222 -4.02 -7.83 -1.01
N LEU A 223 -2.91 -8.50 -0.66
CA LEU A 223 -2.54 -9.77 -1.28
C LEU A 223 -3.43 -10.93 -0.81
N THR A 224 -3.78 -11.80 -1.75
CA THR A 224 -4.44 -13.08 -1.49
C THR A 224 -3.88 -14.16 -2.41
N ASP A 225 -3.84 -15.38 -1.90
CA ASP A 225 -3.49 -16.62 -2.58
C ASP A 225 -4.72 -17.50 -2.86
N ARG A 226 -5.92 -17.01 -2.51
CA ARG A 226 -7.16 -17.76 -2.65
C ARG A 226 -7.80 -17.52 -4.01
N TRP A 227 -7.70 -18.49 -4.91
CA TRP A 227 -8.30 -18.42 -6.24
C TRP A 227 -9.80 -18.05 -6.21
N ARG A 228 -10.58 -18.57 -5.26
CA ARG A 228 -12.01 -18.21 -5.12
C ARG A 228 -12.23 -16.71 -4.91
N GLU A 229 -11.42 -16.07 -4.08
CA GLU A 229 -11.52 -14.61 -3.83
C GLU A 229 -11.10 -13.84 -5.09
N VAL A 230 -10.07 -14.33 -5.80
CA VAL A 230 -9.58 -13.76 -7.07
C VAL A 230 -10.64 -13.85 -8.16
N ALA A 231 -11.23 -15.01 -8.38
CA ALA A 231 -12.28 -15.23 -9.39
C ALA A 231 -13.48 -14.31 -9.15
N GLN A 232 -14.00 -14.26 -7.91
CA GLN A 232 -15.09 -13.35 -7.54
C GLN A 232 -14.76 -11.88 -7.82
N ARG A 233 -13.51 -11.46 -7.57
CA ARG A 233 -13.06 -10.09 -7.84
C ARG A 233 -12.98 -9.81 -9.34
N LEU A 234 -12.46 -10.75 -10.13
CA LEU A 234 -12.32 -10.61 -11.57
C LEU A 234 -13.69 -10.57 -12.26
N ASP A 235 -14.63 -11.40 -11.82
CA ASP A 235 -16.02 -11.40 -12.32
C ASP A 235 -16.70 -10.06 -12.05
N ALA A 236 -16.58 -9.54 -10.82
CA ALA A 236 -17.08 -8.22 -10.48
C ALA A 236 -16.40 -7.09 -11.27
N GLN A 237 -15.15 -7.28 -11.72
CA GLN A 237 -14.44 -6.27 -12.52
C GLN A 237 -14.83 -6.26 -13.99
N ALA A 238 -15.33 -7.38 -14.53
CA ALA A 238 -15.73 -7.49 -15.92
C ALA A 238 -16.85 -6.51 -16.28
N GLU A 239 -17.66 -6.10 -15.29
CA GLU A 239 -18.78 -5.18 -15.44
C GLU A 239 -18.35 -3.69 -15.59
N TYR A 240 -17.08 -3.35 -15.36
CA TYR A 240 -16.63 -1.95 -15.43
C TYR A 240 -16.23 -1.48 -16.84
N ALA A 241 -16.83 -0.37 -17.26
CA ALA A 241 -16.63 0.22 -18.58
C ALA A 241 -15.22 0.82 -18.80
N ALA A 242 -14.46 1.15 -17.74
CA ALA A 242 -13.20 1.89 -17.88
C ALA A 242 -12.15 1.59 -16.76
N PRO A 243 -11.34 0.51 -16.91
CA PRO A 243 -10.31 0.13 -15.94
C PRO A 243 -9.34 1.25 -15.54
N HIS A 244 -8.90 2.07 -16.50
CA HIS A 244 -8.00 3.20 -16.22
C HIS A 244 -8.58 4.20 -15.20
N ILE A 245 -9.90 4.39 -15.15
CA ILE A 245 -10.54 5.28 -14.17
C ILE A 245 -10.42 4.68 -12.76
N GLU A 246 -10.68 3.38 -12.60
CA GLU A 246 -10.55 2.69 -11.31
C GLU A 246 -9.13 2.76 -10.75
N LEU A 247 -8.13 2.70 -11.64
CA LEU A 247 -6.72 2.78 -11.29
C LEU A 247 -6.27 4.20 -10.95
N GLY A 248 -7.13 5.20 -11.13
CA GLY A 248 -6.83 6.60 -10.93
C GLY A 248 -6.04 7.25 -12.07
N LEU A 249 -6.03 6.65 -13.26
CA LEU A 249 -5.37 7.18 -14.46
C LEU A 249 -6.23 8.22 -15.20
N GLY A 250 -7.50 8.38 -14.85
CA GLY A 250 -8.41 9.30 -15.55
C GLY A 250 -7.85 10.71 -15.76
N PRO A 251 -7.34 11.39 -14.72
CA PRO A 251 -6.69 12.69 -14.88
C PRO A 251 -5.39 12.65 -15.70
N ILE A 252 -4.61 11.57 -15.58
CA ILE A 252 -3.29 11.40 -16.22
C ILE A 252 -3.45 11.21 -17.74
N LEU A 253 -4.45 10.44 -18.16
CA LEU A 253 -4.67 10.08 -19.56
C LEU A 253 -5.75 10.93 -20.24
N ARG A 254 -6.24 11.98 -19.58
CA ARG A 254 -7.33 12.83 -20.10
C ARG A 254 -7.01 13.41 -21.48
N GLU A 255 -5.77 13.85 -21.67
CA GLU A 255 -5.30 14.48 -22.92
C GLU A 255 -4.97 13.45 -24.00
N ARG A 256 -4.94 12.16 -23.65
CA ARG A 256 -4.59 11.05 -24.54
C ARG A 256 -5.59 9.90 -24.40
N PRO A 257 -6.84 10.10 -24.86
CA PRO A 257 -7.87 9.06 -24.82
C PRO A 257 -7.50 7.82 -25.64
N ASP A 258 -6.64 7.97 -26.65
CA ASP A 258 -6.08 6.86 -27.43
C ASP A 258 -5.23 5.91 -26.56
N VAL A 259 -4.37 6.47 -25.70
CA VAL A 259 -3.54 5.70 -24.75
C VAL A 259 -4.45 5.02 -23.72
N ALA A 260 -5.44 5.74 -23.19
CA ALA A 260 -6.41 5.15 -22.27
C ALA A 260 -7.18 3.98 -22.89
N ALA A 261 -7.60 4.11 -24.16
CA ALA A 261 -8.31 3.05 -24.88
C ALA A 261 -7.43 1.81 -25.08
N ARG A 262 -6.19 1.98 -25.57
CA ARG A 262 -5.23 0.88 -25.73
C ARG A 262 -4.98 0.17 -24.40
N PHE A 263 -4.73 0.93 -23.33
CA PHE A 263 -4.50 0.34 -22.02
C PHE A 263 -5.74 -0.39 -21.47
N ASN A 264 -6.95 0.12 -21.66
CA ASN A 264 -8.16 -0.58 -21.23
C ASN A 264 -8.36 -1.92 -21.96
N ILE A 265 -8.09 -1.96 -23.28
CA ILE A 265 -8.14 -3.20 -24.06
C ILE A 265 -7.13 -4.19 -23.48
N ARG A 266 -5.87 -3.75 -23.35
CA ARG A 266 -4.78 -4.56 -22.83
C ARG A 266 -5.04 -5.05 -21.40
N TRP A 267 -5.60 -4.20 -20.55
CA TRP A 267 -5.99 -4.55 -19.19
C TRP A 267 -7.01 -5.68 -19.18
N ARG A 268 -8.03 -5.63 -20.03
CA ARG A 268 -9.07 -6.68 -20.09
C ARG A 268 -8.52 -8.01 -20.61
N GLU A 269 -7.60 -7.97 -21.57
CA GLU A 269 -6.92 -9.17 -22.05
C GLU A 269 -6.14 -9.85 -20.91
N VAL A 270 -5.38 -9.05 -20.16
CA VAL A 270 -4.43 -9.55 -19.16
C VAL A 270 -5.11 -9.86 -17.81
N VAL A 271 -5.96 -8.94 -17.33
CA VAL A 271 -6.64 -8.98 -16.03
C VAL A 271 -8.07 -9.51 -16.23
N SER A 272 -8.16 -10.72 -16.78
CA SER A 272 -9.39 -11.51 -16.89
C SER A 272 -9.25 -12.83 -16.15
N PRO A 273 -10.35 -13.55 -15.82
CA PRO A 273 -10.26 -14.88 -15.23
C PRO A 273 -9.30 -15.81 -16.00
N ASN A 274 -9.39 -15.82 -17.33
CA ASN A 274 -8.51 -16.61 -18.18
C ASN A 274 -7.07 -16.08 -18.20
N GLY A 275 -6.89 -14.76 -18.29
CA GLY A 275 -5.56 -14.13 -18.28
C GLY A 275 -4.79 -14.38 -16.99
N VAL A 276 -5.45 -14.25 -15.83
CA VAL A 276 -4.85 -14.54 -14.53
C VAL A 276 -4.61 -16.04 -14.38
N ARG A 277 -5.58 -16.89 -14.76
CA ARG A 277 -5.44 -18.36 -14.63
C ARG A 277 -4.30 -18.92 -15.48
N LYS A 278 -4.03 -18.35 -16.66
CA LYS A 278 -2.87 -18.70 -17.49
C LYS A 278 -1.54 -18.49 -16.76
N HIS A 279 -1.47 -17.53 -15.85
CA HIS A 279 -0.28 -17.23 -15.07
C HIS A 279 -0.34 -17.79 -13.65
N TRP A 280 -1.47 -18.35 -13.22
CA TRP A 280 -1.62 -18.90 -11.88
C TRP A 280 -0.95 -20.27 -11.79
N PRO A 281 -0.24 -20.61 -10.69
CA PRO A 281 0.31 -21.95 -10.52
C PRO A 281 -0.82 -22.98 -10.51
N ALA A 282 -0.62 -24.11 -11.19
CA ALA A 282 -1.54 -25.23 -11.10
C ALA A 282 -1.67 -25.68 -9.63
N GLU A 283 -2.86 -26.07 -9.20
CA GLU A 283 -3.12 -26.55 -7.84
C GLU A 283 -2.16 -27.72 -7.54
N GLY A 284 -1.12 -27.47 -6.74
CA GLY A 284 -0.06 -28.45 -6.47
C GLY A 284 1.29 -27.91 -5.96
N HIS A 285 1.57 -26.60 -6.04
CA HIS A 285 2.88 -26.04 -5.64
C HIS A 285 2.86 -25.06 -4.45
N GLY A 286 1.87 -25.14 -3.56
CA GLY A 286 1.75 -24.17 -2.46
C GLY A 286 1.05 -24.61 -1.19
N GLN A 287 0.78 -25.91 -1.00
CA GLN A 287 0.49 -26.40 0.36
C GLN A 287 1.83 -26.68 1.05
N PRO A 288 2.25 -25.90 2.07
CA PRO A 288 3.19 -26.43 3.03
C PRO A 288 2.50 -27.62 3.69
N SER A 289 3.02 -28.79 3.40
CA SER A 289 2.73 -30.03 4.09
C SER A 289 2.85 -29.82 5.60
N GLY A 290 1.77 -30.10 6.31
CA GLY A 290 1.77 -30.63 7.67
C GLY A 290 2.48 -29.84 8.76
N ILE A 291 1.70 -29.23 9.65
CA ILE A 291 1.99 -29.31 11.08
C ILE A 291 0.69 -29.77 11.75
N CYS A 292 0.70 -31.04 12.18
CA CYS A 292 -0.14 -31.54 13.27
C CYS A 292 0.28 -30.87 14.58
#